data_AF-A0AAD4QIS7-F1
#
_entry.id   AF-A0AAD4QIS7-F1
#
_cell.length_a   1.000
_cell.length_b   1.000
_cell.length_c   1.000
_cell.angle_alpha   90.00
_cell.angle_beta   90.00
_cell.angle_gamma   90.00
#
_symmetry.space_group_name_H-M   'P 1'
#
loop_
_entity.id
_entity.type
_entity.pdbx_description
1 polymer ?
#
loop_
_entity_poly.entity_id
_entity_poly.type
_entity_poly.pdbx_seq_one_letter_code
_entity_poly.pdbx_strand_id
1 'polypeptide(L)'
;MVLGASLRDVIALGFLPLNQKKGGFKLATFGTASQDLFGAGFEVCAKQTFYQKTATINCASQGPCKITQNIPHDGVTQVCNLTMEIACLVWARILLNLVNKFIDKGIMLHGVPPFQIPHMHFVKASLAIEHVTSEFNEARAFLFEEVIGGDEGHFRKYLNNVSATPILVTNKDDKEQADFLPSPSMFSESNL
;
A
#
# COMPACT_ATOMS: atom_id res chain seq x y z
N MET A 1 -7.95 -7.66 -23.03
CA MET A 1 -8.01 -6.22 -22.72
C MET A 1 -9.46 -5.79 -22.91
N VAL A 2 -10.25 -5.74 -21.83
CA VAL A 2 -11.61 -5.21 -21.88
C VAL A 2 -11.53 -3.80 -21.30
N LEU A 3 -11.50 -2.81 -22.19
CA LEU A 3 -11.81 -1.42 -21.85
C LEU A 3 -13.33 -1.30 -21.89
N GLY A 4 -13.96 -0.99 -20.75
CA GLY A 4 -15.36 -0.58 -20.71
C GLY A 4 -16.29 -1.43 -19.84
N ALA A 5 -16.45 -1.00 -18.60
CA ALA A 5 -17.75 -0.87 -17.97
C ALA A 5 -17.66 0.34 -17.02
N SER A 6 -18.37 1.42 -17.33
CA SER A 6 -18.61 2.48 -16.34
C SER A 6 -19.67 1.94 -15.39
N LEU A 7 -19.21 1.14 -14.42
CA LEU A 7 -20.00 0.83 -13.25
C LEU A 7 -20.06 2.12 -12.42
N ARG A 8 -21.27 2.61 -12.14
CA ARG A 8 -21.49 3.65 -11.14
C ARG A 8 -21.32 3.00 -9.77
N ASP A 9 -20.08 2.68 -9.45
CA ASP A 9 -19.74 2.06 -8.17
C ASP A 9 -19.82 3.12 -7.09
N VAL A 10 -20.76 2.93 -6.18
CA VAL A 10 -20.85 3.75 -4.98
C VAL A 10 -19.81 3.23 -4.01
N ILE A 11 -18.86 4.08 -3.66
CA ILE A 11 -17.89 3.79 -2.60
C ILE A 11 -18.18 4.75 -1.44
N ALA A 12 -18.45 4.17 -0.28
CA ALA A 12 -18.68 4.90 0.96
C ALA A 12 -17.37 4.98 1.75
N LEU A 13 -16.72 6.14 1.70
CA LEU A 13 -15.47 6.40 2.42
C LEU A 13 -15.73 7.19 3.70
N GLY A 14 -15.13 6.73 4.81
CA GLY A 14 -15.22 7.41 6.10
C GLY A 14 -14.23 8.57 6.23
N PHE A 15 -14.44 9.67 5.49
CA PHE A 15 -13.52 10.83 5.47
C PHE A 15 -13.44 11.64 6.78
N LEU A 16 -14.04 11.17 7.87
CA LEU A 16 -13.91 11.84 9.16
C LEU A 16 -12.44 11.82 9.60
N PRO A 17 -11.86 12.95 10.07
CA PRO A 17 -10.45 13.03 10.45
C PRO A 17 -10.00 11.99 11.48
N LEU A 18 -10.89 11.54 12.37
CA LEU A 18 -10.60 10.48 13.34
C LEU A 18 -10.34 9.11 12.68
N ASN A 19 -10.86 8.89 11.48
CA ASN A 19 -10.77 7.62 10.76
C ASN A 19 -9.66 7.62 9.70
N GLN A 20 -8.87 8.70 9.63
CA GLN A 20 -7.78 8.83 8.67
C GLN A 20 -6.42 8.52 9.32
N LYS A 21 -5.72 7.53 8.79
CA LYS A 21 -4.36 7.20 9.21
C LYS A 21 -3.36 7.98 8.37
N LYS A 22 -2.32 8.50 9.01
CA LYS A 22 -1.28 9.28 8.35
C LYS A 22 0.01 8.45 8.19
N GLY A 23 0.54 8.41 6.97
CA GLY A 23 1.89 7.97 6.67
C GLY A 23 2.86 9.14 6.46
N GLY A 24 4.05 8.84 5.91
CA GLY A 24 5.05 9.87 5.61
C GLY A 24 4.57 10.92 4.59
N PHE A 25 3.84 10.49 3.56
CA PHE A 25 3.39 11.34 2.45
C PHE A 25 1.98 10.97 1.92
N LYS A 26 1.32 9.99 2.56
CA LYS A 26 -0.04 9.57 2.22
C LYS A 26 -0.98 9.68 3.42
N LEU A 27 -2.23 10.03 3.15
CA LEU A 27 -3.34 9.88 4.07
C LEU A 27 -4.15 8.65 3.63
N ALA A 28 -4.50 7.78 4.56
CA ALA A 28 -5.25 6.55 4.32
C ALA A 28 -6.62 6.63 5.02
N THR A 29 -7.68 6.42 4.27
CA THR A 29 -9.07 6.44 4.73
C THR A 29 -9.69 5.08 4.43
N PHE A 30 -10.30 4.47 5.45
CA PHE A 30 -10.95 3.17 5.31
C PHE A 30 -12.43 3.36 5.00
N GLY A 31 -13.01 2.42 4.25
CA GLY A 31 -14.40 2.47 3.86
C GLY A 31 -14.89 1.16 3.28
N THR A 32 -16.07 1.21 2.67
CA THR A 32 -16.69 0.06 2.01
C THR A 32 -17.08 0.41 0.58
N ALA A 33 -16.89 -0.53 -0.33
CA ALA A 33 -17.36 -0.47 -1.70
C ALA A 33 -18.67 -1.25 -1.84
N SER A 34 -19.55 -0.79 -2.74
CA SER A 34 -20.80 -1.50 -3.07
C SER A 34 -20.59 -2.82 -3.79
N GLN A 35 -19.39 -3.05 -4.33
CA GLN A 35 -18.99 -4.30 -4.97
C GLN A 35 -17.60 -4.71 -4.49
N ASP A 36 -17.31 -6.01 -4.60
CA ASP A 36 -15.99 -6.54 -4.31
C ASP A 36 -15.02 -6.16 -5.43
N LEU A 37 -14.19 -5.14 -5.17
CA LEU A 37 -13.23 -4.62 -6.14
C LEU A 37 -12.02 -5.53 -6.32
N PHE A 38 -11.72 -6.39 -5.36
CA PHE A 38 -10.45 -7.11 -5.28
C PHE A 38 -10.60 -8.63 -5.13
N GLY A 39 -11.82 -9.16 -5.04
CA GLY A 39 -12.09 -10.56 -4.69
C GLY A 39 -11.72 -10.88 -3.24
N ALA A 40 -11.74 -9.89 -2.36
CA ALA A 40 -11.31 -9.97 -0.96
C ALA A 40 -12.35 -9.38 0.01
N GLY A 41 -13.58 -9.15 -0.47
CA GLY A 41 -14.65 -8.52 0.29
C GLY A 41 -14.89 -7.05 -0.08
N PHE A 42 -15.69 -6.37 0.73
CA PHE A 42 -16.19 -5.03 0.42
C PHE A 42 -15.36 -3.92 1.08
N GLU A 43 -14.41 -4.26 1.95
CA GLU A 43 -13.59 -3.29 2.67
C GLU A 43 -12.46 -2.77 1.79
N VAL A 44 -12.27 -1.45 1.80
CA VAL A 44 -11.27 -0.78 0.98
C VAL A 44 -10.50 0.27 1.77
N CYS A 45 -9.24 0.45 1.42
CA CYS A 45 -8.38 1.52 1.89
C CYS A 45 -8.13 2.50 0.75
N ALA A 46 -8.64 3.73 0.86
CA ALA A 46 -8.40 4.81 -0.08
C ALA A 46 -7.24 5.69 0.39
N LYS A 47 -6.21 5.85 -0.43
CA LYS A 47 -5.02 6.66 -0.11
C LYS A 47 -4.88 7.87 -1.02
N GLN A 48 -4.50 9.00 -0.43
CA GLN A 48 -4.21 10.26 -1.12
C GLN A 48 -2.81 10.74 -0.77
N THR A 49 -2.12 11.34 -1.73
CA THR A 49 -0.85 12.03 -1.44
C THR A 49 -1.14 13.43 -0.88
N PHE A 50 -0.29 13.89 0.04
CA PHE A 50 -0.44 15.21 0.67
C PHE A 50 0.89 15.95 0.77
N TYR A 51 0.81 17.27 0.91
CA TYR A 51 1.93 18.13 1.33
C TYR A 51 1.63 18.79 2.68
N GLN A 52 2.69 19.20 3.38
CA GLN A 52 2.56 19.87 4.67
C GLN A 52 2.61 21.39 4.49
N LYS A 53 1.63 22.09 5.05
CA LYS A 53 1.61 23.55 5.12
C LYS A 53 1.67 23.98 6.58
N THR A 54 2.71 24.74 6.93
CA THR A 54 2.89 25.27 8.29
C THR A 54 2.54 26.75 8.31
N ALA A 55 1.69 27.16 9.26
CA ALA A 55 1.33 28.55 9.50
C ALA A 55 1.64 28.91 10.96
N THR A 56 2.14 30.13 11.17
CA THR A 56 2.26 30.71 12.52
C THR A 56 1.00 31.51 12.78
N ILE A 57 0.24 31.11 13.80
CA ILE A 57 -0.90 31.85 14.30
C ILE A 57 -0.56 32.47 15.64
N ASN A 58 -1.10 33.66 15.92
CA ASN A 58 -0.96 34.28 17.23
C ASN A 58 -2.10 33.77 18.12
N CYS A 59 -1.78 32.88 19.04
CA CYS A 59 -2.71 32.40 20.04
C CYS A 59 -2.90 33.51 21.09
N ALA A 60 -4.12 34.01 21.29
CA ALA A 60 -4.43 35.17 22.14
C ALA A 60 -3.90 35.07 23.59
N SER A 61 -3.62 33.86 24.07
CA SER A 61 -3.13 33.57 25.41
C SER A 61 -1.71 32.96 25.48
N GLN A 62 -1.06 32.67 24.36
CA GLN A 62 0.18 31.85 24.33
C GLN A 62 1.27 32.34 23.36
N GLY A 63 1.07 33.48 22.69
CA GLY A 63 2.02 33.99 21.70
C GLY A 63 1.97 33.21 20.37
N PRO A 64 3.00 33.35 19.51
CA PRO A 64 3.01 32.70 18.19
C PRO A 64 3.13 31.17 18.32
N CYS A 65 2.11 30.47 17.85
CA CYS A 65 1.98 29.02 17.84
C CYS A 65 2.06 28.53 16.37
N LYS A 66 2.82 27.45 16.09
CA LYS A 66 2.92 26.87 14.74
C LYS A 66 1.88 25.76 14.57
N ILE A 67 1.02 25.88 13.57
CA ILE A 67 0.11 24.82 13.14
C ILE A 67 0.62 24.24 11.82
N THR A 68 0.73 22.91 11.76
CA THR A 68 1.01 22.18 10.52
C THR A 68 -0.24 21.44 10.06
N GLN A 69 -0.66 21.70 8.82
CA GLN A 69 -1.78 21.02 8.16
C GLN A 69 -1.26 20.10 7.07
N ASN A 70 -1.88 18.93 6.92
CA ASN A 70 -1.62 18.01 5.80
C ASN A 70 -2.72 18.25 4.76
N ILE A 71 -2.35 18.75 3.59
CA ILE A 71 -3.29 19.14 2.55
C ILE A 71 -3.14 18.15 1.39
N PRO A 72 -4.20 17.42 0.99
CA PRO A 72 -4.17 16.58 -0.20
C PRO A 72 -3.74 17.39 -1.42
N HIS A 73 -2.97 16.76 -2.31
CA HIS A 73 -2.64 17.38 -3.59
C HIS A 73 -3.89 17.52 -4.50
N ASP A 74 -3.78 18.37 -5.52
CA ASP A 74 -4.78 18.44 -6.60
C ASP A 74 -4.86 17.11 -7.37
N GLY A 75 -5.94 16.92 -8.13
CA GLY A 75 -6.19 15.68 -8.88
C GLY A 75 -5.05 15.26 -9.80
N VAL A 76 -4.47 16.21 -10.54
CA VAL A 76 -3.42 15.92 -11.53
C VAL A 76 -2.15 15.45 -10.82
N THR A 77 -1.72 16.18 -9.80
CA THR A 77 -0.56 15.79 -8.98
C THR A 77 -0.80 14.44 -8.30
N GLN A 78 -2.01 14.19 -7.79
CA GLN A 78 -2.35 12.89 -7.21
C GLN A 78 -2.27 11.76 -8.25
N VAL A 79 -2.83 11.92 -9.45
CA VAL A 79 -2.72 10.91 -10.52
C VAL A 79 -1.27 10.60 -10.85
N CYS A 80 -0.43 11.63 -11.02
CA CYS A 80 1.00 11.45 -11.31
C CYS A 80 1.71 10.65 -10.20
N ASN A 81 1.53 11.05 -8.95
CA ASN A 81 2.16 10.39 -7.80
C ASN A 81 1.67 8.94 -7.62
N LEU A 82 0.36 8.72 -7.73
CA LEU A 82 -0.26 7.41 -7.48
C LEU A 82 -0.05 6.43 -8.64
N THR A 83 0.11 6.91 -9.87
CA THR A 83 0.43 6.05 -11.02
C THR A 83 1.79 5.37 -10.84
N MET A 84 2.79 6.10 -10.32
CA MET A 84 4.10 5.53 -10.00
C MET A 84 3.99 4.41 -8.95
N GLU A 85 3.19 4.64 -7.91
CA GLU A 85 2.94 3.65 -6.86
C GLU A 85 2.27 2.38 -7.39
N ILE A 86 1.26 2.53 -8.24
CA ILE A 86 0.60 1.40 -8.89
C ILE A 86 1.58 0.63 -9.76
N ALA A 87 2.40 1.33 -10.55
CA ALA A 87 3.42 0.68 -11.36
C ALA A 87 4.40 -0.13 -10.49
N CYS A 88 4.89 0.43 -9.38
CA CYS A 88 5.74 -0.28 -8.42
C CYS A 88 5.06 -1.52 -7.84
N LEU A 89 3.79 -1.42 -7.43
CA LEU A 89 3.03 -2.57 -6.92
C LEU A 89 2.83 -3.66 -7.97
N VAL A 90 2.54 -3.28 -9.22
CA VAL A 90 2.42 -4.22 -10.34
C VAL A 90 3.73 -4.97 -10.57
N TRP A 91 4.85 -4.25 -10.65
CA TRP A 91 6.17 -4.87 -10.81
C TRP A 91 6.51 -5.80 -9.65
N ALA A 92 6.32 -5.33 -8.41
CA ALA A 92 6.62 -6.10 -7.21
C ALA A 92 5.78 -7.40 -7.16
N ARG A 93 4.49 -7.32 -7.49
CA ARG A 93 3.60 -8.50 -7.58
C ARG A 93 4.03 -9.48 -8.65
N ILE A 94 4.42 -9.00 -9.84
CA ILE A 94 4.91 -9.86 -10.92
C ILE A 94 6.20 -10.58 -10.49
N LEU A 95 7.16 -9.86 -9.91
CA LEU A 95 8.41 -10.43 -9.43
C LEU A 95 8.18 -11.48 -8.35
N LEU A 96 7.33 -11.20 -7.36
CA LEU A 96 7.00 -12.15 -6.31
C LEU A 96 6.31 -13.40 -6.85
N ASN A 97 5.41 -13.26 -7.83
CA ASN A 97 4.79 -14.40 -8.50
C ASN A 97 5.82 -15.28 -9.24
N LEU A 98 6.86 -14.68 -9.82
CA LEU A 98 7.96 -15.44 -10.43
C LEU A 98 8.76 -16.22 -9.38
N VAL A 99 9.04 -15.60 -8.23
CA VAL A 99 9.71 -16.25 -7.10
C VAL A 99 8.89 -17.43 -6.57
N ASN A 100 7.58 -17.24 -6.34
CA ASN A 100 6.70 -18.32 -5.88
C ASN A 100 6.66 -19.49 -6.89
N LYS A 101 6.55 -19.20 -8.20
CA LYS A 101 6.61 -20.25 -9.23
C LYS A 101 7.95 -21.00 -9.27
N PHE A 102 9.05 -20.29 -9.03
CA PHE A 102 10.37 -20.91 -8.93
C PHE A 102 10.45 -21.86 -7.73
N ILE A 103 9.95 -21.43 -6.57
CA ILE A 103 9.85 -22.24 -5.36
C ILE A 103 8.99 -23.49 -5.62
N ASP A 104 7.79 -23.33 -6.19
CA ASP A 104 6.88 -24.43 -6.49
C ASP A 104 7.53 -25.48 -7.40
N LYS A 105 8.25 -25.01 -8.43
CA LYS A 105 9.01 -25.89 -9.32
C LYS A 105 10.14 -26.60 -8.58
N GLY A 106 10.85 -25.92 -7.68
CA GLY A 106 11.87 -26.52 -6.83
C GLY A 106 11.30 -27.63 -5.95
N ILE A 107 10.16 -27.38 -5.29
CA ILE A 107 9.46 -28.36 -4.46
C ILE A 107 9.01 -29.57 -5.28
N MET A 108 8.48 -29.35 -6.49
CA MET A 108 8.07 -30.43 -7.39
C MET A 108 9.24 -31.33 -7.79
N LEU A 109 10.43 -30.76 -8.02
CA LEU A 109 11.61 -31.49 -8.49
C LEU A 109 12.40 -32.14 -7.36
N HIS A 110 12.44 -31.52 -6.18
CA HIS A 110 13.36 -31.89 -5.10
C HIS A 110 12.66 -32.26 -3.78
N GLY A 111 11.33 -32.15 -3.72
CA GLY A 111 10.56 -32.36 -2.51
C GLY A 111 10.45 -31.11 -1.63
N VAL A 112 9.65 -31.22 -0.56
CA VAL A 112 9.41 -30.13 0.39
C VAL A 112 10.65 -29.92 1.27
N PRO A 113 11.15 -28.68 1.42
CA PRO A 113 12.30 -28.42 2.29
C PRO A 113 11.96 -28.65 3.78
N PRO A 114 12.96 -28.89 4.64
CA PRO A 114 12.75 -29.07 6.08
C PRO A 114 12.48 -27.77 6.85
N PHE A 115 12.12 -26.69 6.14
CA PHE A 115 11.77 -25.39 6.70
C PHE A 115 10.53 -24.84 6.00
N GLN A 116 9.78 -23.97 6.69
CA GLN A 116 8.61 -23.32 6.09
C GLN A 116 9.06 -22.21 5.15
N ILE A 117 8.46 -22.18 3.95
CA ILE A 117 8.63 -21.08 3.01
C ILE A 117 7.41 -20.16 3.14
N PRO A 118 7.58 -18.90 3.54
CA PRO A 118 6.45 -17.98 3.65
C PRO A 118 5.88 -17.68 2.26
N HIS A 119 4.58 -17.89 2.09
CA HIS A 119 3.88 -17.52 0.86
C HIS A 119 3.35 -16.09 0.97
N MET A 120 4.12 -15.15 0.42
CA MET A 120 3.78 -13.73 0.45
C MET A 120 3.01 -13.31 -0.80
N HIS A 121 2.24 -12.22 -0.67
CA HIS A 121 1.63 -11.53 -1.79
C HIS A 121 1.63 -10.01 -1.53
N PHE A 122 1.60 -9.22 -2.60
CA PHE A 122 1.35 -7.78 -2.50
C PHE A 122 -0.15 -7.52 -2.57
N VAL A 123 -0.61 -6.54 -1.79
CA VAL A 123 -2.01 -6.12 -1.81
C VAL A 123 -2.46 -5.71 -3.22
N LYS A 124 -3.67 -6.10 -3.58
CA LYS A 124 -4.32 -5.61 -4.81
C LYS A 124 -4.61 -4.14 -4.67
N ALA A 125 -4.35 -3.40 -5.75
CA ALA A 125 -4.53 -1.96 -5.78
C ALA A 125 -5.04 -1.46 -7.13
N SER A 126 -5.76 -0.34 -7.12
CA SER A 126 -6.27 0.34 -8.31
C SER A 126 -6.26 1.86 -8.16
N LEU A 127 -6.27 2.56 -9.30
CA LEU A 127 -6.47 4.01 -9.33
C LEU A 127 -7.97 4.29 -9.40
N ALA A 128 -8.49 5.08 -8.46
CA ALA A 128 -9.84 5.60 -8.51
C ALA A 128 -9.79 7.11 -8.75
N ILE A 129 -10.67 7.60 -9.63
CA ILE A 129 -10.83 9.03 -9.91
C ILE A 129 -12.28 9.38 -9.60
N GLU A 130 -12.47 10.38 -8.75
CA GLU A 130 -13.79 10.89 -8.40
C GLU A 130 -14.39 11.58 -9.63
N HIS A 131 -15.55 11.08 -10.07
CA HIS A 131 -16.30 11.70 -11.14
C HIS A 131 -17.11 12.88 -10.60
N VAL A 132 -16.51 14.06 -10.65
CA VAL A 132 -17.17 15.30 -10.21
C VAL A 132 -18.19 15.75 -11.26
N THR A 133 -19.44 15.98 -10.83
CA THR A 133 -20.54 16.47 -11.69
C THR A 133 -20.82 17.97 -11.56
N SER A 134 -20.03 18.73 -10.79
CA SER A 134 -20.21 20.18 -10.63
C SER A 134 -19.06 21.00 -11.22
N GLU A 135 -19.37 22.20 -11.68
CA GLU A 135 -18.46 23.13 -12.39
C GLU A 135 -17.30 23.68 -11.55
N PHE A 136 -17.21 23.34 -10.25
CA PHE A 136 -16.28 23.97 -9.30
C PHE A 136 -15.46 22.98 -8.45
N ASN A 137 -15.58 21.68 -8.67
CA ASN A 137 -14.85 20.69 -7.87
C ASN A 137 -13.69 20.11 -8.68
N GLU A 138 -12.48 20.27 -8.17
CA GLU A 138 -11.30 19.59 -8.69
C GLU A 138 -11.50 18.07 -8.51
N ALA A 139 -11.35 17.31 -9.60
CA ALA A 139 -11.39 15.85 -9.54
C ALA A 139 -10.33 15.36 -8.56
N ARG A 140 -10.70 14.43 -7.67
CA ARG A 140 -9.75 13.80 -6.75
C ARG A 140 -9.35 12.44 -7.28
N ALA A 141 -8.10 12.06 -7.05
CA ALA A 141 -7.64 10.72 -7.31
C ALA A 141 -7.27 10.01 -6.00
N PHE A 142 -7.42 8.70 -6.00
CA PHE A 142 -7.15 7.84 -4.86
C PHE A 142 -6.47 6.57 -5.32
N LEU A 143 -5.55 6.07 -4.50
CA LEU A 143 -5.06 4.70 -4.62
C LEU A 143 -5.92 3.84 -3.71
N PHE A 144 -6.71 2.96 -4.31
CA PHE A 144 -7.52 1.99 -3.59
C PHE A 144 -6.71 0.73 -3.39
N GLU A 145 -6.73 0.19 -2.18
CA GLU A 145 -6.10 -1.07 -1.82
C GLU A 145 -7.10 -1.96 -1.09
N GLU A 146 -6.91 -3.27 -1.20
CA GLU A 146 -7.60 -4.23 -0.31
C GLU A 146 -7.18 -4.00 1.15
N VAL A 147 -8.12 -4.23 2.07
CA VAL A 147 -7.86 -4.16 3.49
C VAL A 147 -7.31 -5.50 3.97
N ILE A 148 -6.16 -5.47 4.62
CA ILE A 148 -5.58 -6.65 5.27
C ILE A 148 -6.37 -6.93 6.56
N GLY A 149 -6.87 -8.16 6.69
CA GLY A 149 -7.65 -8.62 7.84
C GLY A 149 -6.85 -8.59 9.14
N GLY A 150 -7.55 -8.44 10.27
CA GLY A 150 -6.92 -8.43 11.60
C GLY A 150 -6.34 -9.78 12.04
N ASP A 151 -6.73 -10.86 11.36
CA ASP A 151 -6.21 -12.22 11.53
C ASP A 151 -4.79 -12.39 10.98
N GLU A 152 -4.33 -11.49 10.10
CA GLU A 152 -2.93 -11.44 9.64
C GLU A 152 -1.98 -10.74 10.61
N GLY A 153 -2.52 -10.28 11.76
CA GLY A 153 -1.75 -9.62 12.81
C GLY A 153 -1.49 -8.14 12.52
N HIS A 154 -0.52 -7.57 13.27
CA HIS A 154 -0.18 -6.15 13.14
C HIS A 154 0.73 -5.90 11.95
N PHE A 155 0.57 -4.73 11.31
CA PHE A 155 1.48 -4.28 10.27
C PHE A 155 2.92 -4.21 10.79
N ARG A 156 3.84 -4.84 10.05
CA ARG A 156 5.27 -4.88 10.38
C ARG A 156 6.09 -4.47 9.18
N LYS A 157 7.22 -3.83 9.47
CA LYS A 157 8.21 -3.46 8.46
C LYS A 157 9.40 -4.39 8.62
N TYR A 158 9.66 -5.22 7.60
CA TYR A 158 10.77 -6.17 7.59
C TYR A 158 12.05 -5.59 6.97
N LEU A 159 11.90 -4.73 5.97
CA LEU A 159 13.00 -4.05 5.29
C LEU A 159 12.79 -2.54 5.30
N ASN A 160 13.89 -1.79 5.37
CA ASN A 160 13.86 -0.34 5.23
C ASN A 160 14.33 0.11 3.84
N ASN A 161 14.09 1.36 3.49
CA ASN A 161 14.43 1.89 2.16
C ASN A 161 15.91 2.31 2.06
N VAL A 162 16.67 2.21 3.15
CA VAL A 162 18.07 2.67 3.26
C VAL A 162 19.05 1.50 3.14
N SER A 163 18.61 0.28 3.47
CA SER A 163 19.40 -0.93 3.46
C SER A 163 18.53 -2.16 3.19
N ALA A 164 19.10 -3.12 2.48
CA ALA A 164 18.54 -4.45 2.31
C ALA A 164 18.74 -5.33 3.56
N THR A 165 19.37 -4.84 4.63
CA THR A 165 19.47 -5.58 5.89
C THR A 165 18.09 -5.64 6.58
N PRO A 166 17.60 -6.84 6.95
CA PRO A 166 16.33 -6.97 7.66
C PRO A 166 16.37 -6.28 9.02
N ILE A 167 15.23 -5.72 9.41
CA ILE A 167 15.05 -5.09 10.72
C ILE A 167 15.04 -6.19 11.77
N LEU A 168 15.80 -6.01 12.84
CA LEU A 168 15.83 -6.94 13.96
C LEU A 168 14.44 -7.04 14.60
N VAL A 169 13.87 -8.24 14.57
CA VAL A 169 12.60 -8.59 15.18
C VAL A 169 12.80 -9.67 16.22
N THR A 170 12.03 -9.61 17.31
CA THR A 170 12.14 -10.52 18.46
C THR A 170 11.22 -11.73 18.34
N ASN A 171 10.14 -11.62 17.58
CA ASN A 171 9.22 -12.72 17.31
C ASN A 171 9.83 -13.65 16.23
N LYS A 172 9.72 -14.96 16.46
CA LYS A 172 10.30 -15.99 15.59
C LYS A 172 9.70 -15.99 14.18
N ASP A 173 8.38 -15.88 14.07
CA ASP A 173 7.67 -15.91 12.78
C ASP A 173 8.01 -14.66 11.96
N ASP A 174 8.08 -13.50 12.63
CA ASP A 174 8.52 -12.25 12.00
C ASP A 174 9.96 -12.34 11.52
N LYS A 175 10.82 -13.05 12.27
CA LYS A 175 12.23 -13.26 11.89
C LYS A 175 12.35 -14.15 10.66
N GLU A 176 11.59 -15.23 10.59
CA GLU A 176 11.57 -16.12 9.42
C GLU A 176 11.14 -15.35 8.15
N GLN A 177 10.14 -14.47 8.26
CA GLN A 177 9.74 -13.58 7.16
C GLN A 177 10.82 -12.54 6.80
N ALA A 178 11.42 -11.93 7.82
CA ALA A 178 12.48 -10.93 7.64
C ALA A 178 13.74 -11.52 7.00
N ASP A 179 14.12 -12.75 7.34
CA ASP A 179 15.29 -13.44 6.80
C ASP A 179 15.06 -13.92 5.35
N PHE A 180 13.81 -14.22 4.98
CA PHE A 180 13.45 -14.64 3.62
C PHE A 180 13.53 -13.49 2.60
N LEU A 181 13.07 -12.30 2.97
CA LEU A 181 12.91 -11.14 2.07
C LEU A 181 14.20 -10.58 1.41
N PRO A 182 15.34 -10.44 2.11
CA PRO A 182 16.52 -9.80 1.58
C PRO A 182 17.48 -10.75 0.87
N SER A 183 17.22 -12.05 0.90
CA SER A 183 18.21 -13.06 0.53
C SER A 183 18.68 -12.89 -0.93
N PRO A 184 19.94 -12.44 -1.16
CA PRO A 184 20.57 -12.48 -2.47
C PRO A 184 21.02 -13.91 -2.80
N SER A 185 20.96 -14.85 -1.85
CA SER A 185 21.47 -16.22 -2.02
C SER A 185 20.57 -17.12 -2.88
N MET A 186 19.44 -16.60 -3.39
CA MET A 186 18.74 -17.24 -4.51
C MET A 186 19.44 -16.99 -5.86
N PHE A 187 20.41 -16.06 -5.91
CA PHE A 187 21.22 -15.74 -7.09
C PHE A 187 22.74 -15.81 -6.83
N SER A 188 23.19 -16.31 -5.68
CA SER A 188 24.63 -16.57 -5.51
C SER A 188 25.00 -17.80 -6.33
N GLU A 189 25.70 -17.52 -7.44
CA GLU A 189 26.39 -18.44 -8.31
C GLU A 189 26.89 -19.69 -7.57
N SER A 190 26.31 -20.83 -7.92
CA SER A 190 27.03 -22.09 -7.86
C SER A 190 27.41 -22.43 -9.30
N ASN A 191 28.73 -22.54 -9.50
CA ASN A 191 29.47 -22.97 -10.69
C ASN A 191 30.00 -21.84 -11.61
N LEU A 192 31.16 -21.32 -11.23
CA LEU A 192 32.37 -21.43 -12.07
C LEU A 192 33.47 -22.13 -11.26
#